data_AF-W3AIK7-F1
#
_entry.id   AF-W3AIK7-F1
#
_cell.length_a   1.000
_cell.length_b   1.000
_cell.length_c   1.000
_cell.angle_alpha   90.00
_cell.angle_beta   90.00
_cell.angle_gamma   90.00
#
_symmetry.space_group_name_H-M   'P 1'
#
loop_
_entity.id
_entity.type
_entity.pdbx_description
1 polymer ?
#
loop_
_entity_poly.entity_id
_entity_poly.type
_entity_poly.pdbx_seq_one_letter_code
_entity_poly.pdbx_strand_id
1 'polypeptide(L)'
;MKNRLISSILSLIIVAGTFFTGCGSTGTTNVTSGSANEQQSTMTESDENKESEPIDTSVETTAAEYKPVADRPGAKWIDSGIYGTYEGMGDISLKDDFAAAINRDWAENVKIREGAENVSARTEQIDIINEAKLAVLTGEKKDDQDLTSLQNYYALLTDWDTRNKEGFDPLKPYVEDLMSISSVEEMTKYYSDPGRNLYGTPMVSVSIIPEPLDPFVNMLCIQNVSLLSDEPDDYQEGAPETDGLAIKHKTVEYMLKRLGYSESEANDIFDTAKGFERKFLPGIEAIMADISGDPTSTLTIAEFEEKYKKLPFADIFRSLGYDVDFKGKIMVGYTKIVDSFDENYSDENIEGIKAWTLVNTLLDFTKYCDFETYEETAKLNGSKTIN
;
A
#
# COMPACT_ATOMS: atom_id res chain seq x y z
N MET A 1 12.74 -12.49 36.63
CA MET A 1 12.11 -13.38 35.63
C MET A 1 10.76 -12.87 35.11
N LYS A 2 9.93 -12.17 35.89
CA LYS A 2 8.65 -11.59 35.41
C LYS A 2 8.78 -10.41 34.43
N ASN A 3 9.83 -9.58 34.53
CA ASN A 3 9.97 -8.39 33.67
C ASN A 3 10.58 -8.67 32.29
N ARG A 4 11.14 -9.87 32.07
CA ARG A 4 11.65 -10.28 30.74
C ARG A 4 10.54 -10.82 29.84
N LEU A 5 9.47 -11.38 30.40
CA LEU A 5 8.34 -11.91 29.63
C LEU A 5 7.45 -10.79 29.07
N ILE A 6 7.32 -9.67 29.79
CA ILE A 6 6.46 -8.54 29.38
C ILE A 6 7.12 -7.73 28.25
N SER A 7 8.46 -7.63 28.23
CA SER A 7 9.19 -6.91 27.18
C SER A 7 9.17 -7.65 25.84
N SER A 8 9.06 -8.98 25.83
CA SER A 8 8.96 -9.77 24.59
C SER A 8 7.56 -9.73 23.99
N ILE A 9 6.52 -9.48 24.78
CA ILE A 9 5.12 -9.43 24.29
C ILE A 9 4.77 -8.03 23.76
N LEU A 10 5.36 -6.96 24.31
CA LEU A 10 5.05 -5.59 23.87
C LEU A 10 5.70 -5.21 22.52
N SER A 11 6.81 -5.85 22.16
CA SER A 11 7.49 -5.64 20.87
C SER A 11 6.79 -6.30 19.68
N LEU A 12 5.75 -7.11 19.93
CA LEU A 12 5.10 -7.97 18.93
C LEU A 12 3.70 -7.49 18.49
N ILE A 13 3.18 -6.39 19.04
CA ILE A 13 1.79 -5.92 18.79
C ILE A 13 1.70 -4.76 17.78
N ILE A 14 2.80 -4.26 17.20
CA ILE A 14 2.74 -3.09 16.30
C ILE A 14 2.97 -3.50 14.84
N VAL A 15 1.95 -4.12 14.22
CA VAL A 15 1.81 -4.18 12.74
C VAL A 15 0.69 -3.24 12.24
N ALA A 16 -0.06 -2.60 13.13
CA ALA A 16 -1.04 -1.58 12.73
C ALA A 16 -0.40 -0.18 12.64
N GLY A 17 -0.04 0.26 11.44
CA GLY A 17 0.04 1.70 11.15
C GLY A 17 1.17 2.15 10.25
N THR A 18 1.01 2.01 8.93
CA THR A 18 1.68 2.88 7.95
C THR A 18 0.77 3.20 6.78
N PHE A 19 -0.34 3.91 7.00
CA PHE A 19 -1.04 4.64 5.93
C PHE A 19 -1.73 5.90 6.49
N PHE A 20 -0.97 6.99 6.60
CA PHE A 20 -1.53 8.33 6.69
C PHE A 20 -0.62 9.31 5.94
N THR A 21 -1.00 9.63 4.71
CA THR A 21 -0.74 10.95 4.10
C THR A 21 -1.93 11.33 3.22
N GLY A 22 -3.05 11.69 3.86
CA GLY A 22 -4.10 12.49 3.24
C GLY A 22 -3.99 13.93 3.74
N CYS A 23 -3.22 14.77 3.05
CA CYS A 23 -3.26 16.21 3.31
C CYS A 23 -4.48 16.83 2.60
N GLY A 24 -5.63 16.79 3.26
CA GLY A 24 -6.74 17.71 2.96
C GLY A 24 -6.51 19.01 3.72
N SER A 25 -6.17 20.09 3.02
CA SER A 25 -6.03 21.42 3.62
C SER A 25 -7.41 22.01 3.94
N THR A 26 -7.75 22.15 5.21
CA THR A 26 -8.73 23.14 5.68
C THR A 26 -8.03 24.06 6.68
N GLY A 27 -7.76 25.28 6.24
CA GLY A 27 -7.08 26.30 7.03
C GLY A 27 -7.52 27.68 6.56
N THR A 28 -8.71 28.08 6.99
CA THR A 28 -9.22 29.45 6.87
C THR A 28 -8.38 30.36 7.78
N THR A 29 -7.62 31.29 7.22
CA THR A 29 -7.11 32.45 7.96
C THR A 29 -7.42 33.73 7.22
N ASN A 30 -8.38 34.47 7.75
CA ASN A 30 -8.61 35.88 7.45
C ASN A 30 -7.44 36.71 7.98
N VAL A 31 -6.76 37.45 7.11
CA VAL A 31 -6.08 38.70 7.46
C VAL A 31 -6.40 39.73 6.37
N THR A 32 -7.06 40.79 6.80
CA THR A 32 -7.40 42.01 6.05
C THR A 32 -6.20 42.95 5.95
N SER A 33 -5.97 43.53 4.76
CA SER A 33 -5.86 44.99 4.52
C SER A 33 -5.13 45.31 3.20
N GLY A 34 -5.63 46.30 2.46
CA GLY A 34 -4.90 46.98 1.39
C GLY A 34 -5.67 47.19 0.09
N SER A 35 -6.58 48.18 0.09
CA SER A 35 -7.34 48.64 -1.07
C SER A 35 -6.48 49.32 -2.15
N ALA A 36 -6.81 49.09 -3.43
CA ALA A 36 -7.05 50.10 -4.47
C ALA A 36 -6.77 49.51 -5.87
N ASN A 37 -7.79 49.31 -6.72
CA ASN A 37 -8.26 50.39 -7.59
C ASN A 37 -9.44 49.88 -8.45
N GLU A 38 -10.43 50.74 -8.58
CA GLU A 38 -11.68 50.54 -9.32
C GLU A 38 -11.44 50.48 -10.83
N GLN A 39 -12.23 49.66 -11.54
CA GLN A 39 -13.02 50.16 -12.66
C GLN A 39 -14.27 49.29 -12.90
N GLN A 40 -15.40 49.91 -12.65
CA GLN A 40 -16.77 49.43 -12.83
C GLN A 40 -17.25 49.75 -14.24
N SER A 41 -18.01 48.83 -14.86
CA SER A 41 -19.25 49.03 -15.68
C SER A 41 -19.43 47.77 -16.55
N THR A 42 -20.59 47.17 -16.82
CA THR A 42 -22.00 47.31 -16.45
C THR A 42 -22.66 46.06 -17.05
N MET A 43 -23.59 45.42 -16.36
CA MET A 43 -24.44 44.37 -16.92
C MET A 43 -25.50 44.99 -17.83
N THR A 44 -25.75 44.36 -18.98
CA THR A 44 -27.00 44.50 -19.74
C THR A 44 -27.53 43.10 -20.02
N GLU A 45 -28.69 42.79 -19.45
CA GLU A 45 -29.57 41.70 -19.88
C GLU A 45 -30.13 42.02 -21.28
N SER A 46 -30.14 41.04 -22.19
CA SER A 46 -31.38 40.44 -22.69
C SER A 46 -31.16 39.34 -23.73
N ASP A 47 -32.13 38.42 -23.72
CA ASP A 47 -32.69 37.64 -24.81
C ASP A 47 -32.26 36.18 -25.03
N GLU A 48 -33.26 35.34 -24.72
CA GLU A 48 -33.44 33.92 -24.90
C GLU A 48 -33.32 33.43 -26.36
N ASN A 49 -33.06 32.12 -26.46
CA ASN A 49 -33.44 31.22 -27.55
C ASN A 49 -32.87 31.50 -28.95
N LYS A 50 -31.73 30.86 -29.23
CA LYS A 50 -31.50 30.26 -30.55
C LYS A 50 -31.09 28.80 -30.39
N GLU A 51 -31.94 27.95 -30.96
CA GLU A 51 -31.75 26.54 -31.26
C GLU A 51 -30.37 26.30 -31.88
N SER A 52 -29.55 25.45 -31.24
CA SER A 52 -28.22 25.10 -31.74
C SER A 52 -28.35 24.09 -32.89
N GLU A 53 -27.87 24.46 -34.08
CA GLU A 53 -27.75 23.52 -35.20
C GLU A 53 -26.83 22.34 -34.86
N PRO A 54 -27.07 21.14 -35.43
CA PRO A 54 -26.24 19.97 -35.17
C PRO A 54 -24.83 20.20 -35.72
N ILE A 55 -23.83 19.97 -34.87
CA ILE A 55 -22.42 19.97 -35.26
C ILE A 55 -22.21 18.84 -36.26
N ASP A 56 -21.79 19.19 -37.48
CA ASP A 56 -21.34 18.26 -38.49
C ASP A 56 -20.05 17.57 -38.01
N THR A 57 -20.14 16.29 -37.65
CA THR A 57 -19.01 15.48 -37.18
C THR A 57 -18.18 14.88 -38.32
N SER A 58 -18.33 15.35 -39.56
CA SER A 58 -17.51 14.90 -40.68
C SER A 58 -16.29 15.80 -40.91
N VAL A 59 -15.43 15.94 -39.90
CA VAL A 59 -14.04 16.36 -40.15
C VAL A 59 -13.21 15.10 -40.38
N GLU A 60 -12.97 14.78 -41.65
CA GLU A 60 -11.92 13.86 -42.05
C GLU A 60 -10.61 14.31 -41.38
N THR A 61 -10.11 13.49 -40.45
CA THR A 61 -8.75 13.61 -39.92
C THR A 61 -7.77 13.22 -41.00
N THR A 62 -7.53 14.14 -41.94
CA THR A 62 -6.26 14.13 -42.65
C THR A 62 -5.19 14.39 -41.61
N ALA A 63 -4.45 13.34 -41.26
CA ALA A 63 -3.21 13.48 -40.51
C ALA A 63 -2.29 14.37 -41.35
N ALA A 64 -2.36 15.68 -41.12
CA ALA A 64 -1.41 16.61 -41.68
C ALA A 64 -0.02 16.14 -41.21
N GLU A 65 0.84 15.80 -42.17
CA GLU A 65 2.24 15.52 -41.89
C GLU A 65 2.79 16.64 -41.00
N TYR A 66 3.13 16.31 -39.75
CA TYR A 66 3.80 17.24 -38.86
C TYR A 66 5.14 17.61 -39.49
N LYS A 67 5.22 18.79 -40.10
CA LYS A 67 6.49 19.38 -40.51
C LYS A 67 7.05 20.16 -39.32
N PRO A 68 8.13 19.70 -38.66
CA PRO A 68 8.72 20.43 -37.56
C PRO A 68 9.21 21.79 -38.08
N VAL A 69 8.60 22.88 -37.58
CA VAL A 69 9.12 24.22 -37.81
C VAL A 69 10.35 24.37 -36.92
N ALA A 70 11.54 24.44 -37.53
CA ALA A 70 12.84 24.36 -36.85
C ALA A 70 13.10 25.47 -35.81
N ASP A 71 12.31 26.54 -35.79
CA ASP A 71 12.54 27.74 -34.97
C ASP A 71 11.37 28.15 -34.07
N ARG A 72 10.48 27.22 -33.69
CA ARG A 72 9.46 27.51 -32.66
C ARG A 72 10.07 27.38 -31.24
N PRO A 73 9.63 28.17 -30.25
CA PRO A 73 9.94 27.92 -28.84
C PRO A 73 9.65 26.46 -28.48
N GLY A 74 10.58 25.80 -27.80
CA GLY A 74 10.50 24.36 -27.50
C GLY A 74 10.94 23.42 -28.62
N ALA A 75 11.38 23.91 -29.80
CA ALA A 75 11.89 23.04 -30.88
C ALA A 75 13.19 22.32 -30.51
N LYS A 76 13.89 22.79 -29.49
CA LYS A 76 15.13 22.21 -28.95
C LYS A 76 14.98 21.75 -27.49
N TRP A 77 13.74 21.48 -27.07
CA TRP A 77 13.46 20.92 -25.75
C TRP A 77 14.22 19.60 -25.56
N ILE A 78 14.70 19.37 -24.34
CA ILE A 78 15.38 18.12 -23.95
C ILE A 78 14.74 17.55 -22.70
N ASP A 79 14.89 16.23 -22.51
CA ASP A 79 14.53 15.60 -21.24
C ASP A 79 15.61 15.84 -20.18
N SER A 80 15.61 17.07 -19.64
CA SER A 80 16.55 17.55 -18.63
C SER A 80 16.43 16.84 -17.27
N GLY A 81 15.43 15.97 -17.09
CA GLY A 81 15.26 15.15 -15.89
C GLY A 81 16.13 13.88 -15.89
N ILE A 82 16.73 13.52 -17.02
CA ILE A 82 17.55 12.31 -17.16
C ILE A 82 19.03 12.64 -16.94
N TYR A 83 19.71 11.79 -16.16
CA TYR A 83 21.13 11.94 -15.88
C TYR A 83 21.96 11.84 -17.18
N GLY A 84 22.91 12.75 -17.37
CA GLY A 84 23.79 12.78 -18.54
C GLY A 84 23.24 13.52 -19.77
N THR A 85 21.97 13.95 -19.78
CA THR A 85 21.38 14.64 -20.96
C THR A 85 22.10 15.95 -21.33
N TYR A 86 22.76 16.59 -20.37
CA TYR A 86 23.50 17.84 -20.59
C TYR A 86 24.90 17.65 -21.21
N GLU A 87 25.42 16.42 -21.28
CA GLU A 87 26.77 16.16 -21.78
C GLU A 87 26.94 16.58 -23.24
N GLY A 88 27.96 17.39 -23.52
CA GLY A 88 28.24 17.89 -24.86
C GLY A 88 27.26 18.95 -25.38
N MET A 89 26.31 19.41 -24.56
CA MET A 89 25.38 20.47 -24.94
C MET A 89 26.02 21.86 -24.86
N GLY A 90 25.77 22.67 -25.90
CA GLY A 90 26.09 24.11 -25.89
C GLY A 90 25.13 24.91 -25.00
N ASP A 91 25.09 26.23 -25.18
CA ASP A 91 24.18 27.10 -24.42
C ASP A 91 22.72 26.75 -24.70
N ILE A 92 21.93 26.61 -23.63
CA ILE A 92 20.48 26.35 -23.70
C ILE A 92 19.75 27.66 -23.41
N SER A 93 18.96 28.12 -24.38
CA SER A 93 18.18 29.35 -24.25
C SER A 93 16.94 29.12 -23.38
N LEU A 94 16.57 30.11 -22.55
CA LEU A 94 15.33 30.13 -21.76
C LEU A 94 14.06 29.95 -22.61
N LYS A 95 14.11 30.29 -23.91
CA LYS A 95 12.97 30.14 -24.84
C LYS A 95 12.87 28.74 -25.44
N ASP A 96 13.99 28.01 -25.45
CA ASP A 96 14.09 26.69 -26.03
C ASP A 96 13.76 25.64 -24.97
N ASP A 97 14.31 25.80 -23.77
CA ASP A 97 14.00 24.95 -22.62
C ASP A 97 14.31 25.69 -21.31
N PHE A 98 13.28 26.26 -20.68
CA PHE A 98 13.43 27.01 -19.43
C PHE A 98 13.94 26.12 -18.28
N ALA A 99 13.44 24.88 -18.17
CA ALA A 99 13.84 23.99 -17.09
C ALA A 99 15.31 23.57 -17.25
N ALA A 100 15.71 23.21 -18.46
CA ALA A 100 17.10 22.87 -18.73
C ALA A 100 18.04 24.06 -18.52
N ALA A 101 17.68 25.25 -19.01
CA ALA A 101 18.49 26.45 -18.89
C ALA A 101 18.69 26.92 -17.44
N ILE A 102 17.68 26.77 -16.58
CA ILE A 102 17.77 27.18 -15.17
C ILE A 102 18.45 26.13 -14.30
N ASN A 103 18.20 24.84 -14.54
CA ASN A 103 18.63 23.76 -13.65
C ASN A 103 19.96 23.11 -14.05
N ARG A 104 20.54 23.43 -15.21
CA ARG A 104 21.76 22.80 -15.75
C ARG A 104 22.87 22.69 -14.71
N ASP A 105 23.24 23.81 -14.11
CA ASP A 105 24.36 23.85 -13.17
C ASP A 105 24.14 22.91 -11.97
N TRP A 106 22.91 22.80 -11.46
CA TRP A 106 22.58 21.87 -10.39
C TRP A 106 22.58 20.42 -10.90
N ALA A 107 21.94 20.15 -12.04
CA ALA A 107 21.80 18.80 -12.60
C ALA A 107 23.14 18.16 -13.00
N GLU A 108 24.09 18.94 -13.52
CA GLU A 108 25.43 18.47 -13.88
C GLU A 108 26.31 18.15 -12.65
N ASN A 109 25.99 18.70 -11.47
CA ASN A 109 26.81 18.60 -10.26
C ASN A 109 26.21 17.76 -9.14
N VAL A 110 24.88 17.60 -9.14
CA VAL A 110 24.18 16.82 -8.13
C VAL A 110 24.55 15.33 -8.24
N LYS A 111 24.72 14.68 -7.10
CA LYS A 111 24.99 13.24 -7.03
C LYS A 111 23.73 12.52 -6.60
N ILE A 112 23.32 11.54 -7.39
CA ILE A 112 22.34 10.56 -6.93
C ILE A 112 23.04 9.70 -5.88
N ARG A 113 22.45 9.62 -4.68
CA ARG A 113 22.98 8.82 -3.57
C ARG A 113 23.00 7.34 -3.97
N GLU A 114 23.98 6.59 -3.46
CA GLU A 114 24.01 5.14 -3.63
C GLU A 114 22.68 4.51 -3.17
N GLY A 115 22.09 3.67 -4.02
CA GLY A 115 20.79 3.04 -3.77
C GLY A 115 19.58 3.93 -4.01
N ALA A 116 19.74 5.20 -4.38
CA ALA A 116 18.63 6.08 -4.78
C ALA A 116 18.43 6.06 -6.30
N GLU A 117 17.18 6.16 -6.74
CA GLU A 117 16.82 6.20 -8.16
C GLU A 117 16.83 7.63 -8.73
N ASN A 118 16.69 8.64 -7.87
CA ASN A 118 16.60 10.05 -8.28
C ASN A 118 17.14 11.00 -7.21
N VAL A 119 17.38 12.24 -7.63
CA VAL A 119 17.66 13.38 -6.76
C VAL A 119 16.89 14.59 -7.26
N SER A 120 16.38 15.40 -6.33
CA SER A 120 15.64 16.63 -6.59
C SER A 120 15.68 17.54 -5.35
N ALA A 121 15.28 18.80 -5.50
CA ALA A 121 15.08 19.69 -4.35
C ALA A 121 14.14 19.08 -3.28
N ARG A 122 13.19 18.21 -3.67
CA ARG A 122 12.32 17.49 -2.73
C ARG A 122 13.09 16.39 -1.98
N THR A 123 13.90 15.57 -2.66
CA THR A 123 14.64 14.50 -1.97
C THR A 123 15.70 15.08 -1.04
N GLU A 124 16.39 16.16 -1.44
CA GLU A 124 17.32 16.88 -0.58
C GLU A 124 16.62 17.41 0.69
N GLN A 125 15.42 17.98 0.55
CA GLN A 125 14.63 18.42 1.69
C GLN A 125 14.17 17.25 2.58
N ILE A 126 13.81 16.11 1.98
CA ILE A 126 13.47 14.89 2.71
C ILE A 126 14.67 14.40 3.52
N ASP A 127 15.88 14.45 2.97
CA ASP A 127 17.10 14.05 3.67
C ASP A 127 17.36 14.92 4.89
N ILE A 128 17.24 16.26 4.76
CA ILE A 128 17.34 17.18 5.90
C ILE A 128 16.30 16.85 6.99
N ILE A 129 15.05 16.58 6.58
CA ILE A 129 13.99 16.22 7.52
C ILE A 129 14.27 14.87 8.19
N ASN A 130 14.80 13.90 7.45
CA ASN A 130 15.14 12.58 7.98
C ASN A 130 16.31 12.64 8.97
N GLU A 131 17.32 13.47 8.71
CA GLU A 131 18.40 13.74 9.68
C GLU A 131 17.84 14.35 10.97
N ALA A 132 16.94 15.34 10.85
CA ALA A 132 16.29 15.94 12.01
C ALA A 132 15.43 14.92 12.80
N LYS A 133 14.67 14.07 12.10
CA LYS A 133 13.93 12.96 12.71
C LYS A 133 14.87 11.99 13.41
N LEU A 134 15.98 11.60 12.78
CA LEU A 134 16.95 10.68 13.35
C LEU A 134 17.59 11.26 14.63
N ALA A 135 17.89 12.55 14.64
CA ALA A 135 18.38 13.24 15.84
C ALA A 135 17.37 13.22 16.99
N VAL A 136 16.07 13.29 16.69
CA VAL A 136 15.00 13.11 17.70
C VAL A 136 14.91 11.66 18.18
N LEU A 137 15.01 10.69 17.26
CA LEU A 137 14.91 9.25 17.57
C LEU A 137 16.12 8.71 18.36
N THR A 138 17.30 9.28 18.16
CA THR A 138 18.57 8.85 18.80
C THR A 138 19.03 9.79 19.91
N GLY A 139 18.33 10.90 20.11
CA GLY A 139 18.64 11.88 21.14
C GLY A 139 18.29 11.40 22.56
N GLU A 140 18.53 12.28 23.54
CA GLU A 140 18.22 12.00 24.94
C GLU A 140 16.72 11.73 25.14
N LYS A 141 16.41 10.75 26.00
CA LYS A 141 15.05 10.49 26.43
C LYS A 141 14.54 11.67 27.25
N LYS A 142 13.35 12.15 26.90
CA LYS A 142 12.65 13.23 27.61
C LYS A 142 11.54 12.66 28.49
N ASP A 143 11.01 13.48 29.39
CA ASP A 143 9.78 13.17 30.15
C ASP A 143 8.54 13.30 29.24
N ASP A 144 8.51 12.49 28.19
CA ASP A 144 7.45 12.39 27.20
C ASP A 144 7.31 10.90 26.83
N GLN A 145 6.16 10.32 27.16
CA GLN A 145 5.91 8.90 26.99
C GLN A 145 5.80 8.50 25.51
N ASP A 146 5.22 9.35 24.68
CA ASP A 146 5.00 9.05 23.26
C ASP A 146 6.34 9.10 22.52
N LEU A 147 7.14 10.14 22.79
CA LEU A 147 8.50 10.23 22.26
C LEU A 147 9.36 9.07 22.73
N THR A 148 9.30 8.72 24.03
CA THR A 148 10.07 7.59 24.57
C THR A 148 9.67 6.27 23.90
N SER A 149 8.37 6.06 23.63
CA SER A 149 7.87 4.88 22.93
C SER A 149 8.39 4.79 21.50
N LEU A 150 8.37 5.92 20.77
CA LEU A 150 8.91 6.01 19.42
C LEU A 150 10.43 5.77 19.37
N GLN A 151 11.19 6.36 20.31
CA GLN A 151 12.63 6.13 20.45
C GLN A 151 12.95 4.66 20.77
N ASN A 152 12.16 4.02 21.65
CA ASN A 152 12.31 2.59 21.94
C ASN A 152 12.00 1.73 20.72
N TYR A 153 10.95 2.05 19.96
CA TYR A 153 10.61 1.32 18.75
C TYR A 153 11.73 1.42 17.71
N TYR A 154 12.30 2.62 17.50
CA TYR A 154 13.46 2.80 16.64
C TYR A 154 14.68 1.99 17.12
N ALA A 155 14.96 2.00 18.43
CA ALA A 155 16.05 1.22 19.01
C ALA A 155 15.86 -0.30 18.79
N LEU A 156 14.62 -0.81 18.91
CA LEU A 156 14.30 -2.22 18.62
C LEU A 156 14.52 -2.56 17.14
N LEU A 157 14.07 -1.70 16.22
CA LEU A 157 14.24 -1.91 14.78
C LEU A 157 15.70 -1.83 14.34
N THR A 158 16.56 -1.10 15.06
CA THR A 158 17.97 -0.91 14.68
C THR A 158 18.96 -1.76 15.48
N ASP A 159 18.49 -2.53 16.46
CA ASP A 159 19.30 -3.51 17.20
C ASP A 159 19.51 -4.78 16.37
N TRP A 160 20.36 -4.68 15.36
CA TRP A 160 20.72 -5.81 14.50
C TRP A 160 21.45 -6.92 15.25
N ASP A 161 22.19 -6.62 16.32
CA ASP A 161 22.89 -7.64 17.10
C ASP A 161 21.90 -8.60 17.76
N THR A 162 20.86 -8.06 18.40
CA THR A 162 19.79 -8.88 19.00
C THR A 162 18.99 -9.59 17.91
N ARG A 163 18.58 -8.88 16.85
CA ARG A 163 17.78 -9.46 15.75
C ARG A 163 18.52 -10.60 15.03
N ASN A 164 19.81 -10.43 14.74
CA ASN A 164 20.63 -11.47 14.12
C ASN A 164 20.82 -12.68 15.02
N LYS A 165 20.93 -12.45 16.34
CA LYS A 165 21.06 -13.53 17.32
C LYS A 165 19.77 -14.34 17.46
N GLU A 166 18.62 -13.68 17.46
CA GLU A 166 17.31 -14.34 17.59
C GLU A 166 16.83 -14.94 16.26
N GLY A 167 17.21 -14.33 15.13
CA GLY A 167 16.84 -14.78 13.79
C GLY A 167 15.33 -14.96 13.67
N PHE A 168 14.91 -16.19 13.36
CA PHE A 168 13.50 -16.57 13.16
C PHE A 168 12.87 -17.24 14.38
N ASP A 169 13.63 -17.44 15.47
CA ASP A 169 13.10 -18.12 16.67
C ASP A 169 11.84 -17.45 17.25
N PRO A 170 11.70 -16.10 17.26
CA PRO A 170 10.46 -15.46 17.72
C PRO A 170 9.25 -15.73 16.82
N LEU A 171 9.46 -16.04 15.53
CA LEU A 171 8.38 -16.24 14.55
C LEU A 171 7.87 -17.69 14.53
N LYS A 172 8.74 -18.67 14.82
CA LYS A 172 8.42 -20.10 14.84
C LYS A 172 7.11 -20.46 15.57
N PRO A 173 6.87 -20.04 16.83
CA PRO A 173 5.66 -20.44 17.55
C PRO A 173 4.38 -19.95 16.88
N TYR A 174 4.40 -18.81 16.17
CA TYR A 174 3.24 -18.29 15.44
C TYR A 174 2.96 -19.10 14.17
N VAL A 175 4.01 -19.50 13.47
CA VAL A 175 3.91 -20.37 12.29
C VAL A 175 3.41 -21.76 12.69
N GLU A 176 3.95 -22.33 13.76
CA GLU A 176 3.50 -23.62 14.30
C GLU A 176 2.04 -23.57 14.76
N ASP A 177 1.62 -22.51 15.45
CA ASP A 177 0.23 -22.32 15.88
C ASP A 177 -0.72 -22.27 14.68
N LEU A 178 -0.43 -21.41 13.68
CA LEU A 178 -1.23 -21.31 12.46
C LEU A 178 -1.30 -22.64 11.70
N MET A 179 -0.17 -23.33 11.53
CA MET A 179 -0.14 -24.58 10.76
C MET A 179 -0.80 -25.76 11.50
N SER A 180 -0.95 -25.67 12.82
CA SER A 180 -1.65 -26.68 13.64
C SER A 180 -3.18 -26.66 13.51
N ILE A 181 -3.74 -25.58 12.96
CA ILE A 181 -5.20 -25.41 12.78
C ILE A 181 -5.75 -26.50 11.86
N SER A 182 -6.92 -27.03 12.19
CA SER A 182 -7.52 -28.17 11.48
C SER A 182 -8.98 -27.96 11.07
N SER A 183 -9.56 -26.81 11.45
CA SER A 183 -10.94 -26.46 11.13
C SER A 183 -11.13 -24.94 11.01
N VAL A 184 -12.21 -24.52 10.36
CA VAL A 184 -12.60 -23.10 10.30
C VAL A 184 -13.00 -22.54 11.66
N GLU A 185 -13.44 -23.38 12.60
CA GLU A 185 -13.71 -22.95 13.97
C GLU A 185 -12.41 -22.52 14.66
N GLU A 186 -11.35 -23.32 14.54
CA GLU A 186 -10.02 -22.99 15.06
C GLU A 186 -9.40 -21.79 14.34
N MET A 187 -9.59 -21.69 13.01
CA MET A 187 -9.16 -20.54 12.22
C MET A 187 -9.86 -19.26 12.66
N THR A 188 -11.15 -19.33 12.97
CA THR A 188 -11.92 -18.19 13.47
C THR A 188 -11.37 -17.75 14.82
N LYS A 189 -11.07 -18.68 15.72
CA LYS A 189 -10.42 -18.38 17.01
C LYS A 189 -9.04 -17.77 16.84
N TYR A 190 -8.27 -18.20 15.83
CA TYR A 190 -6.99 -17.59 15.49
C TYR A 190 -7.19 -16.14 15.02
N TYR A 191 -8.09 -15.89 14.07
CA TYR A 191 -8.37 -14.54 13.57
C TYR A 191 -8.96 -13.58 14.60
N SER A 192 -9.68 -14.10 15.60
CA SER A 192 -10.25 -13.31 16.70
C SER A 192 -9.25 -12.95 17.81
N ASP A 193 -8.02 -13.48 17.78
CA ASP A 193 -7.03 -13.28 18.85
C ASP A 193 -5.83 -12.44 18.36
N PRO A 194 -5.72 -11.17 18.76
CA PRO A 194 -4.61 -10.30 18.34
C PRO A 194 -3.26 -10.73 18.92
N GLY A 195 -3.24 -11.62 19.92
CA GLY A 195 -2.02 -12.21 20.46
C GLY A 195 -1.53 -13.44 19.70
N ARG A 196 -2.37 -14.02 18.82
CA ARG A 196 -2.04 -15.18 17.96
C ARG A 196 -1.89 -14.79 16.50
N ASN A 197 -2.82 -13.99 15.98
CA ASN A 197 -2.83 -13.55 14.59
C ASN A 197 -1.95 -12.30 14.39
N LEU A 198 -0.74 -12.53 13.88
CA LEU A 198 0.25 -11.47 13.62
C LEU A 198 -0.19 -10.40 12.61
N TYR A 199 -1.14 -10.71 11.72
CA TYR A 199 -1.71 -9.74 10.79
C TYR A 199 -2.75 -8.82 11.46
N GLY A 200 -3.31 -9.25 12.60
CA GLY A 200 -4.23 -8.46 13.42
C GLY A 200 -5.70 -8.45 12.96
N THR A 201 -6.01 -8.93 11.74
CA THR A 201 -7.36 -9.03 11.18
C THR A 201 -7.51 -10.31 10.35
N PRO A 202 -8.72 -10.72 9.92
CA PRO A 202 -8.89 -11.93 9.09
C PRO A 202 -8.47 -11.70 7.64
N MET A 203 -7.18 -11.44 7.38
CA MET A 203 -6.60 -11.19 6.04
C MET A 203 -7.32 -10.11 5.22
N VAL A 204 -7.89 -9.12 5.90
CA VAL A 204 -8.54 -7.95 5.30
C VAL A 204 -7.95 -6.69 5.89
N SER A 205 -7.65 -5.69 5.07
CA SER A 205 -7.31 -4.38 5.62
C SER A 205 -8.60 -3.64 5.96
N VAL A 206 -8.58 -2.98 7.12
CA VAL A 206 -9.72 -2.25 7.63
C VAL A 206 -9.31 -0.85 8.04
N SER A 207 -10.24 0.09 7.87
CA SER A 207 -10.09 1.45 8.34
C SER A 207 -11.38 1.93 9.00
N ILE A 208 -11.24 2.91 9.90
CA ILE A 208 -12.38 3.66 10.42
C ILE A 208 -12.47 4.94 9.61
N ILE A 209 -13.57 5.11 8.90
CA ILE A 209 -13.79 6.27 8.02
C ILE A 209 -15.08 7.01 8.40
N PRO A 210 -15.19 8.31 8.08
CA PRO A 210 -16.48 9.00 8.16
C PRO A 210 -17.50 8.33 7.24
N GLU A 211 -18.75 8.19 7.69
CA GLU A 211 -19.84 7.75 6.83
C GLU A 211 -20.04 8.79 5.70
N PRO A 212 -20.07 8.38 4.42
CA PRO A 212 -20.19 9.31 3.30
C PRO A 212 -21.43 10.22 3.36
N LEU A 213 -22.52 9.74 3.97
CA LEU A 213 -23.78 10.47 4.08
C LEU A 213 -23.96 11.17 5.45
N ASP A 214 -23.14 10.85 6.45
CA ASP A 214 -23.12 11.50 7.75
C ASP A 214 -21.68 11.55 8.30
N PRO A 215 -20.87 12.55 7.92
CA PRO A 215 -19.46 12.60 8.26
C PRO A 215 -19.18 12.83 9.75
N PHE A 216 -20.22 13.01 10.59
CA PHE A 216 -20.10 13.06 12.04
C PHE A 216 -20.15 11.67 12.70
N VAL A 217 -20.45 10.64 11.91
CA VAL A 217 -20.44 9.24 12.31
C VAL A 217 -19.27 8.54 11.63
N ASN A 218 -18.53 7.76 12.40
CA ASN A 218 -17.51 6.87 11.86
C ASN A 218 -18.11 5.47 11.64
N MET A 219 -17.65 4.78 10.61
CA MET A 219 -18.00 3.40 10.33
C MET A 219 -16.74 2.59 10.01
N LEU A 220 -16.81 1.28 10.27
CA LEU A 220 -15.77 0.34 9.82
C LEU A 220 -15.87 0.15 8.31
N CYS A 221 -14.74 0.22 7.64
CA CYS A 221 -14.59 -0.09 6.23
C CYS A 221 -13.64 -1.27 6.06
N ILE A 222 -14.12 -2.37 5.49
CA ILE A 222 -13.26 -3.41 4.89
C ILE A 222 -12.76 -2.85 3.57
N GLN A 223 -11.48 -2.53 3.46
CA GLN A 223 -10.95 -1.86 2.27
C GLN A 223 -10.61 -2.86 1.17
N ASN A 224 -9.98 -3.98 1.52
CA ASN A 224 -9.54 -5.03 0.61
C ASN A 224 -9.25 -6.33 1.38
N VAL A 225 -9.17 -7.43 0.63
CA VAL A 225 -8.61 -8.71 1.07
C VAL A 225 -7.14 -8.74 0.64
N SER A 226 -6.25 -9.36 1.44
CA SER A 226 -4.84 -9.57 1.04
C SER A 226 -4.77 -10.39 -0.24
N LEU A 227 -3.82 -10.09 -1.14
CA LEU A 227 -3.65 -10.86 -2.39
C LEU A 227 -2.17 -11.13 -2.69
N LEU A 228 -1.84 -12.36 -3.13
CA LEU A 228 -0.53 -12.66 -3.71
C LEU A 228 -0.38 -12.00 -5.07
N SER A 229 -1.45 -11.92 -5.86
CA SER A 229 -1.47 -11.16 -7.11
C SER A 229 -2.84 -10.52 -7.39
N ASP A 230 -2.81 -9.35 -7.99
CA ASP A 230 -3.97 -8.69 -8.59
C ASP A 230 -4.03 -8.89 -10.12
N GLU A 231 -3.14 -9.73 -10.68
CA GLU A 231 -3.08 -10.08 -12.10
C GLU A 231 -3.74 -11.46 -12.34
N PRO A 232 -4.87 -11.57 -13.06
CA PRO A 232 -5.54 -12.81 -13.44
C PRO A 232 -4.62 -13.81 -14.15
N ASP A 233 -3.65 -13.31 -14.94
CA ASP A 233 -2.69 -14.14 -15.68
C ASP A 233 -1.85 -15.02 -14.72
N ASP A 234 -1.59 -14.56 -13.50
CA ASP A 234 -0.87 -15.34 -12.50
C ASP A 234 -1.61 -16.62 -12.06
N TYR A 235 -2.93 -16.69 -12.28
CA TYR A 235 -3.77 -17.84 -11.93
C TYR A 235 -4.17 -18.69 -13.14
N GLN A 236 -3.67 -18.37 -14.33
CA GLN A 236 -3.86 -19.20 -15.51
C GLN A 236 -3.03 -20.47 -15.42
N GLU A 237 -3.67 -21.61 -15.72
CA GLU A 237 -2.99 -22.90 -15.65
C GLU A 237 -1.91 -23.01 -16.73
N GLY A 238 -0.67 -23.26 -16.30
CA GLY A 238 0.48 -23.39 -17.20
C GLY A 238 1.08 -22.06 -17.68
N ALA A 239 0.55 -20.91 -17.25
CA ALA A 239 1.19 -19.62 -17.51
C ALA A 239 2.42 -19.43 -16.60
N PRO A 240 3.49 -18.77 -17.07
CA PRO A 240 4.59 -18.37 -16.21
C PRO A 240 4.10 -17.33 -15.19
N GLU A 241 4.67 -17.34 -13.99
CA GLU A 241 4.43 -16.30 -12.99
C GLU A 241 4.90 -14.94 -13.52
N THR A 242 4.13 -13.89 -13.22
CA THR A 242 4.60 -12.51 -13.38
C THR A 242 5.81 -12.27 -12.49
N ASP A 243 6.64 -11.28 -12.83
CA ASP A 243 7.79 -10.90 -12.00
C ASP A 243 7.38 -10.55 -10.56
N GLY A 244 6.19 -9.98 -10.38
CA GLY A 244 5.65 -9.65 -9.06
C GLY A 244 5.40 -10.88 -8.21
N LEU A 245 4.67 -11.87 -8.76
CA LEU A 245 4.40 -13.11 -8.05
C LEU A 245 5.68 -13.94 -7.83
N ALA A 246 6.57 -14.00 -8.82
CA ALA A 246 7.83 -14.72 -8.72
C ALA A 246 8.74 -14.18 -7.60
N ILE A 247 8.76 -12.85 -7.37
CA ILE A 247 9.49 -12.24 -6.25
C ILE A 247 8.85 -12.63 -4.92
N LYS A 248 7.52 -12.60 -4.81
CA LYS A 248 6.81 -13.03 -3.60
C LYS A 248 7.07 -14.51 -3.31
N HIS A 249 7.05 -15.36 -4.34
CA HIS A 249 7.36 -16.79 -4.25
C HIS A 249 8.76 -17.00 -3.67
N LYS A 250 9.81 -16.42 -4.29
CA LYS A 250 11.20 -16.53 -3.81
C LYS A 250 11.37 -15.98 -2.40
N THR A 251 10.68 -14.89 -2.08
CA THR A 251 10.71 -14.28 -0.74
C THR A 251 10.15 -15.25 0.30
N VAL A 252 9.00 -15.85 0.02
CA VAL A 252 8.34 -16.81 0.93
C VAL A 252 9.14 -18.10 1.04
N GLU A 253 9.68 -18.60 -0.07
CA GLU A 253 10.58 -19.76 -0.08
C GLU A 253 11.78 -19.53 0.83
N TYR A 254 12.43 -18.37 0.72
CA TYR A 254 13.52 -17.97 1.61
C TYR A 254 13.07 -17.97 3.08
N MET A 255 11.96 -17.30 3.40
CA MET A 255 11.44 -17.19 4.77
C MET A 255 11.12 -18.57 5.37
N LEU A 256 10.45 -19.44 4.62
CA LEU A 256 10.11 -20.80 5.06
C LEU A 256 11.35 -21.67 5.27
N LYS A 257 12.36 -21.55 4.40
CA LYS A 257 13.66 -22.23 4.60
C LYS A 257 14.37 -21.75 5.87
N ARG A 258 14.32 -20.44 6.18
CA ARG A 258 14.84 -19.89 7.44
C ARG A 258 14.07 -20.39 8.67
N LEU A 259 12.78 -20.73 8.51
CA LEU A 259 11.94 -21.35 9.53
C LEU A 259 12.17 -22.86 9.68
N GLY A 260 12.93 -23.48 8.78
CA GLY A 260 13.30 -24.91 8.85
C GLY A 260 12.52 -25.83 7.91
N TYR A 261 11.67 -25.28 7.05
CA TYR A 261 11.00 -26.04 5.99
C TYR A 261 12.00 -26.39 4.88
N SER A 262 11.81 -27.55 4.25
CA SER A 262 12.50 -27.88 3.01
C SER A 262 12.00 -27.03 1.85
N GLU A 263 12.79 -26.96 0.78
CA GLU A 263 12.40 -26.26 -0.46
C GLU A 263 11.11 -26.83 -1.07
N SER A 264 10.93 -28.15 -1.05
CA SER A 264 9.69 -28.79 -1.51
C SER A 264 8.50 -28.35 -0.67
N GLU A 265 8.61 -28.38 0.66
CA GLU A 265 7.52 -27.96 1.55
C GLU A 265 7.20 -26.47 1.38
N ALA A 266 8.22 -25.63 1.17
CA ALA A 266 8.03 -24.21 0.95
C ALA A 266 7.27 -23.92 -0.35
N ASN A 267 7.64 -24.59 -1.45
CA ASN A 267 6.94 -24.50 -2.72
C ASN A 267 5.52 -25.05 -2.61
N ASP A 268 5.32 -26.20 -1.95
CA ASP A 268 4.00 -26.80 -1.75
C ASP A 268 3.07 -25.86 -0.96
N ILE A 269 3.59 -25.16 0.07
CA ILE A 269 2.84 -24.14 0.82
C ILE A 269 2.45 -22.97 -0.09
N PHE A 270 3.40 -22.46 -0.88
CA PHE A 270 3.12 -21.34 -1.79
C PHE A 270 2.10 -21.71 -2.87
N ASP A 271 2.24 -22.89 -3.49
CA ASP A 271 1.30 -23.40 -4.48
C ASP A 271 -0.09 -23.67 -3.87
N THR A 272 -0.14 -24.15 -2.64
CA THR A 272 -1.40 -24.34 -1.89
C THR A 272 -2.09 -23.00 -1.62
N ALA A 273 -1.33 -21.98 -1.21
CA ALA A 273 -1.83 -20.62 -1.01
C ALA A 273 -2.38 -20.03 -2.31
N LYS A 274 -1.60 -20.13 -3.41
CA LYS A 274 -1.99 -19.67 -4.74
C LYS A 274 -3.23 -20.42 -5.26
N GLY A 275 -3.31 -21.73 -5.03
CA GLY A 275 -4.45 -22.56 -5.41
C GLY A 275 -5.73 -22.18 -4.66
N PHE A 276 -5.62 -21.79 -3.39
CA PHE A 276 -6.73 -21.23 -2.64
C PHE A 276 -7.14 -19.84 -3.16
N GLU A 277 -6.18 -18.94 -3.33
CA GLU A 277 -6.45 -17.57 -3.80
C GLU A 277 -7.01 -17.52 -5.23
N ARG A 278 -6.70 -18.51 -6.08
CA ARG A 278 -7.32 -18.67 -7.40
C ARG A 278 -8.86 -18.69 -7.34
N LYS A 279 -9.45 -19.06 -6.21
CA LYS A 279 -10.91 -19.01 -6.02
C LYS A 279 -11.47 -17.59 -5.96
N PHE A 280 -10.61 -16.58 -5.77
CA PHE A 280 -10.96 -15.17 -5.77
C PHE A 280 -10.87 -14.54 -7.18
N LEU A 281 -10.44 -15.31 -8.19
CA LEU A 281 -10.28 -14.86 -9.57
C LEU A 281 -11.51 -14.10 -10.12
N PRO A 282 -12.76 -14.51 -9.88
CA PRO A 282 -13.92 -13.73 -10.35
C PRO A 282 -13.96 -12.30 -9.80
N GLY A 283 -13.46 -12.09 -8.58
CA GLY A 283 -13.33 -10.77 -7.97
C GLY A 283 -12.12 -10.00 -8.50
N ILE A 284 -10.98 -10.67 -8.72
CA ILE A 284 -9.77 -10.07 -9.30
C ILE A 284 -10.04 -9.57 -10.73
N GLU A 285 -10.66 -10.40 -11.58
CA GLU A 285 -11.08 -10.02 -12.93
C GLU A 285 -12.06 -8.83 -12.92
N ALA A 286 -12.94 -8.78 -11.93
CA ALA A 286 -13.88 -7.67 -11.79
C ALA A 286 -13.21 -6.34 -11.39
N ILE A 287 -12.10 -6.38 -10.66
CA ILE A 287 -11.27 -5.19 -10.38
C ILE A 287 -10.66 -4.67 -11.68
N MET A 288 -10.01 -5.55 -12.44
CA MET A 288 -9.33 -5.14 -13.68
C MET A 288 -10.26 -4.64 -14.77
N ALA A 289 -11.45 -5.23 -14.87
CA ALA A 289 -12.39 -4.92 -15.95
C ALA A 289 -12.97 -3.49 -15.89
N ASP A 290 -12.73 -2.74 -14.81
CA ASP A 290 -13.25 -1.38 -14.55
C ASP A 290 -14.70 -1.18 -15.04
N ILE A 291 -15.57 -2.14 -14.74
CA ILE A 291 -16.99 -2.02 -15.04
C ILE A 291 -17.63 -1.28 -13.86
N SER A 292 -17.46 0.04 -13.79
CA SER A 292 -18.39 1.07 -13.26
C SER A 292 -19.54 0.68 -12.29
N GLY A 293 -19.28 -0.21 -11.32
CA GLY A 293 -20.21 -0.67 -10.27
C GLY A 293 -19.85 -2.10 -9.84
N ASP A 294 -19.32 -2.36 -8.66
CA ASP A 294 -19.61 -1.78 -7.34
C ASP A 294 -18.33 -1.83 -6.50
N PRO A 295 -17.59 -0.71 -6.32
CA PRO A 295 -16.33 -0.73 -5.60
C PRO A 295 -16.54 -0.92 -4.09
N THR A 296 -17.73 -0.60 -3.58
CA THR A 296 -18.03 -0.57 -2.15
C THR A 296 -19.54 -0.72 -1.87
N SER A 297 -19.93 -1.65 -1.01
CA SER A 297 -21.30 -1.75 -0.48
C SER A 297 -21.37 -1.29 0.97
N THR A 298 -22.32 -0.42 1.31
CA THR A 298 -22.60 -0.08 2.72
C THR A 298 -23.79 -0.91 3.20
N LEU A 299 -23.56 -1.70 4.24
CA LEU A 299 -24.52 -2.63 4.81
C LEU A 299 -24.82 -2.25 6.26
N THR A 300 -26.07 -2.43 6.69
CA THR A 300 -26.36 -2.49 8.12
C THR A 300 -25.71 -3.73 8.73
N ILE A 301 -25.50 -3.76 10.05
CA ILE A 301 -24.86 -4.91 10.69
C ILE A 301 -25.64 -6.21 10.48
N ALA A 302 -26.97 -6.14 10.47
CA ALA A 302 -27.84 -7.28 10.21
C ALA A 302 -27.72 -7.77 8.76
N GLU A 303 -27.63 -6.87 7.77
CA GLU A 303 -27.39 -7.25 6.38
C GLU A 303 -25.99 -7.82 6.19
N PHE A 304 -25.00 -7.29 6.90
CA PHE A 304 -23.62 -7.77 6.88
C PHE A 304 -23.50 -9.20 7.43
N GLU A 305 -24.09 -9.48 8.59
CA GLU A 305 -24.13 -10.82 9.21
C GLU A 305 -24.97 -11.81 8.40
N GLU A 306 -26.03 -11.35 7.73
CA GLU A 306 -26.83 -12.19 6.83
C GLU A 306 -26.09 -12.50 5.52
N LYS A 307 -25.24 -11.58 5.04
CA LYS A 307 -24.46 -11.75 3.82
C LYS A 307 -23.24 -12.64 4.05
N TYR A 308 -22.44 -12.39 5.09
CA TYR A 308 -21.20 -13.10 5.36
C TYR A 308 -21.37 -14.06 6.54
N LYS A 309 -21.85 -15.27 6.23
CA LYS A 309 -22.24 -16.28 7.22
C LYS A 309 -21.17 -17.31 7.51
N LYS A 310 -20.30 -17.59 6.54
CA LYS A 310 -19.29 -18.64 6.65
C LYS A 310 -18.09 -18.11 7.40
N LEU A 311 -17.61 -16.93 7.02
CA LEU A 311 -16.59 -16.16 7.73
C LEU A 311 -17.29 -15.14 8.65
N PRO A 312 -17.34 -15.37 9.97
CA PRO A 312 -18.08 -14.52 10.89
C PRO A 312 -17.33 -13.21 11.18
N PHE A 313 -17.19 -12.35 10.16
CA PHE A 313 -16.43 -11.11 10.23
C PHE A 313 -16.85 -10.21 11.41
N ALA A 314 -18.16 -10.06 11.64
CA ALA A 314 -18.66 -9.20 12.70
C ALA A 314 -18.18 -9.67 14.09
N ASP A 315 -18.24 -10.98 14.36
CA ASP A 315 -17.79 -11.55 15.63
C ASP A 315 -16.27 -11.48 15.78
N ILE A 316 -15.53 -11.68 14.69
CA ILE A 316 -14.07 -11.49 14.67
C ILE A 316 -13.75 -10.03 15.01
N PHE A 317 -14.37 -9.06 14.35
CA PHE A 317 -14.14 -7.63 14.63
C PHE A 317 -14.54 -7.23 16.05
N ARG A 318 -15.66 -7.71 16.58
CA ARG A 318 -16.02 -7.51 17.99
C ARG A 318 -14.95 -8.07 18.93
N SER A 319 -14.42 -9.26 18.63
CA SER A 319 -13.35 -9.89 19.42
C SER A 319 -12.05 -9.08 19.39
N LEU A 320 -11.76 -8.45 18.25
CA LEU A 320 -10.62 -7.54 18.07
C LEU A 320 -10.83 -6.15 18.68
N GLY A 321 -12.01 -5.89 19.27
CA GLY A 321 -12.33 -4.63 19.96
C GLY A 321 -12.97 -3.55 19.10
N TYR A 322 -13.37 -3.86 17.87
CA TYR A 322 -14.15 -2.93 17.04
C TYR A 322 -15.60 -2.86 17.52
N ASP A 323 -16.12 -1.64 17.66
CA ASP A 323 -17.53 -1.40 17.96
C ASP A 323 -18.34 -1.34 16.65
N VAL A 324 -18.55 -2.51 16.03
CA VAL A 324 -19.29 -2.65 14.77
C VAL A 324 -20.79 -2.39 14.91
N ASP A 325 -21.29 -2.42 16.14
CA ASP A 325 -22.70 -2.18 16.46
C ASP A 325 -23.01 -0.69 16.65
N PHE A 326 -21.99 0.15 16.90
CA PHE A 326 -22.17 1.60 17.01
C PHE A 326 -22.65 2.20 15.68
N LYS A 327 -23.92 2.64 15.67
CA LYS A 327 -24.65 3.13 14.49
C LYS A 327 -24.83 2.09 13.37
N GLY A 328 -24.25 0.89 13.53
CA GLY A 328 -24.65 -0.36 12.89
C GLY A 328 -24.49 -0.40 11.39
N LYS A 329 -23.47 0.26 10.84
CA LYS A 329 -23.13 0.21 9.40
C LYS A 329 -21.67 -0.17 9.20
N ILE A 330 -21.42 -0.98 8.17
CA ILE A 330 -20.09 -1.35 7.68
C ILE A 330 -20.05 -1.10 6.17
N MET A 331 -18.95 -0.52 5.69
CA MET A 331 -18.66 -0.46 4.27
C MET A 331 -17.73 -1.60 3.87
N VAL A 332 -18.02 -2.25 2.75
CA VAL A 332 -17.25 -3.37 2.22
C VAL A 332 -16.76 -3.01 0.82
N GLY A 333 -15.47 -2.75 0.69
CA GLY A 333 -14.76 -2.58 -0.57
C GLY A 333 -14.51 -3.91 -1.28
N TYR A 334 -14.38 -3.86 -2.60
CA TYR A 334 -14.11 -5.03 -3.45
C TYR A 334 -15.01 -6.22 -3.12
N THR A 335 -16.32 -5.95 -3.05
CA THR A 335 -17.34 -6.87 -2.52
C THR A 335 -17.22 -8.28 -3.08
N LYS A 336 -16.95 -8.44 -4.38
CA LYS A 336 -16.79 -9.77 -5.02
C LYS A 336 -15.63 -10.60 -4.46
N ILE A 337 -14.53 -9.97 -4.06
CA ILE A 337 -13.41 -10.67 -3.43
C ILE A 337 -13.79 -11.09 -2.01
N VAL A 338 -14.45 -10.21 -1.26
CA VAL A 338 -14.94 -10.52 0.09
C VAL A 338 -16.00 -11.63 0.04
N ASP A 339 -16.91 -11.59 -0.94
CA ASP A 339 -17.90 -12.63 -1.20
C ASP A 339 -17.20 -13.97 -1.51
N SER A 340 -16.19 -13.96 -2.38
CA SER A 340 -15.40 -15.17 -2.69
C SER A 340 -14.68 -15.72 -1.46
N PHE A 341 -14.21 -14.86 -0.57
CA PHE A 341 -13.56 -15.30 0.67
C PHE A 341 -14.55 -15.95 1.63
N ASP A 342 -15.71 -15.32 1.88
CA ASP A 342 -16.78 -15.94 2.70
C ASP A 342 -17.21 -17.28 2.09
N GLU A 343 -17.50 -17.32 0.78
CA GLU A 343 -17.94 -18.53 0.09
C GLU A 343 -16.96 -19.70 0.24
N ASN A 344 -15.66 -19.41 0.28
CA ASN A 344 -14.60 -20.41 0.37
C ASN A 344 -14.07 -20.64 1.78
N TYR A 345 -14.61 -19.97 2.81
CA TYR A 345 -14.26 -20.20 4.20
C TYR A 345 -14.96 -21.47 4.73
N SER A 346 -14.32 -22.63 4.51
CA SER A 346 -14.85 -23.95 4.89
C SER A 346 -13.74 -24.92 5.32
N ASP A 347 -14.11 -25.98 6.06
CA ASP A 347 -13.16 -27.03 6.47
C ASP A 347 -12.52 -27.73 5.26
N GLU A 348 -13.23 -27.85 4.14
CA GLU A 348 -12.70 -28.39 2.88
C GLU A 348 -11.50 -27.59 2.37
N ASN A 349 -11.47 -26.28 2.65
CA ASN A 349 -10.43 -25.37 2.19
C ASN A 349 -9.41 -25.02 3.28
N ILE A 350 -9.45 -25.66 4.44
CA ILE A 350 -8.66 -25.23 5.60
C ILE A 350 -7.15 -25.21 5.35
N GLU A 351 -6.62 -26.20 4.61
CA GLU A 351 -5.20 -26.22 4.23
C GLU A 351 -4.84 -25.04 3.33
N GLY A 352 -5.72 -24.71 2.38
CA GLY A 352 -5.60 -23.53 1.52
C GLY A 352 -5.61 -22.22 2.29
N ILE A 353 -6.54 -22.08 3.23
CA ILE A 353 -6.69 -20.89 4.08
C ILE A 353 -5.43 -20.71 4.94
N LYS A 354 -4.94 -21.75 5.62
CA LYS A 354 -3.74 -21.67 6.45
C LYS A 354 -2.51 -21.28 5.65
N ALA A 355 -2.29 -21.95 4.52
CA ALA A 355 -1.16 -21.65 3.64
C ALA A 355 -1.23 -20.20 3.17
N TRP A 356 -2.38 -19.75 2.69
CA TRP A 356 -2.58 -18.38 2.22
C TRP A 356 -2.37 -17.33 3.32
N THR A 357 -2.89 -17.57 4.53
CA THR A 357 -2.63 -16.73 5.71
C THR A 357 -1.14 -16.68 6.04
N LEU A 358 -0.45 -17.82 6.03
CA LEU A 358 0.97 -17.90 6.35
C LEU A 358 1.79 -17.13 5.32
N VAL A 359 1.57 -17.39 4.03
CA VAL A 359 2.31 -16.75 2.93
C VAL A 359 2.16 -15.23 2.99
N ASN A 360 0.95 -14.70 3.12
CA ASN A 360 0.72 -13.26 3.24
C ASN A 360 1.35 -12.68 4.52
N THR A 361 1.25 -13.39 5.66
CA THR A 361 1.89 -12.95 6.90
C THR A 361 3.42 -12.88 6.75
N LEU A 362 4.05 -13.87 6.13
CA LEU A 362 5.51 -13.89 5.96
C LEU A 362 6.01 -12.75 5.06
N LEU A 363 5.26 -12.39 4.01
CA LEU A 363 5.59 -11.27 3.13
C LEU A 363 5.66 -9.94 3.92
N ASP A 364 4.72 -9.71 4.83
CA ASP A 364 4.68 -8.51 5.68
C ASP A 364 5.78 -8.48 6.75
N PHE A 365 6.26 -9.65 7.17
CA PHE A 365 7.20 -9.79 8.29
C PHE A 365 8.68 -9.76 7.91
N THR A 366 9.01 -9.78 6.61
CA THR A 366 10.38 -9.70 6.08
C THR A 366 11.25 -8.62 6.73
N LYS A 367 10.67 -7.43 6.99
CA LYS A 367 11.35 -6.28 7.60
C LYS A 367 11.66 -6.40 9.09
N TYR A 368 11.11 -7.39 9.79
CA TYR A 368 11.23 -7.53 11.25
C TYR A 368 12.18 -8.67 11.70
N CYS A 369 12.70 -9.47 10.77
CA CYS A 369 13.61 -10.58 11.06
C CYS A 369 15.07 -10.11 11.24
N ASP A 370 16.06 -10.87 10.82
CA ASP A 370 17.47 -10.47 10.87
C ASP A 370 17.93 -9.61 9.67
N PHE A 371 19.16 -9.12 9.73
CA PHE A 371 19.75 -8.28 8.71
C PHE A 371 19.91 -9.00 7.36
N GLU A 372 20.26 -10.29 7.38
CA GLU A 372 20.41 -11.08 6.15
C GLU A 372 19.07 -11.17 5.40
N THR A 373 17.97 -11.38 6.11
CA THR A 373 16.62 -11.36 5.54
C THR A 373 16.28 -10.00 4.94
N TYR A 374 16.61 -8.91 5.65
CA TYR A 374 16.40 -7.55 5.14
C TYR A 374 17.18 -7.31 3.84
N GLU A 375 18.45 -7.70 3.77
CA GLU A 375 19.25 -7.55 2.55
C GLU A 375 18.77 -8.45 1.41
N GLU A 376 18.44 -9.71 1.69
CA GLU A 376 18.05 -10.64 0.63
C GLU A 376 16.70 -10.27 0.02
N THR A 377 15.75 -9.85 0.85
CA THR A 377 14.46 -9.34 0.37
C THR A 377 14.60 -8.02 -0.39
N ALA A 378 15.54 -7.15 0.01
CA ALA A 378 15.87 -5.96 -0.75
C ALA A 378 16.48 -6.28 -2.13
N LYS A 379 17.36 -7.29 -2.22
CA LYS A 379 17.93 -7.75 -3.50
C LYS A 379 16.87 -8.35 -4.42
N LEU A 380 15.97 -9.18 -3.88
CA LEU A 380 14.88 -9.78 -4.66
C LEU A 380 13.96 -8.68 -5.25
N ASN A 381 13.64 -7.66 -4.46
CA ASN A 381 12.84 -6.52 -4.92
C ASN A 381 13.62 -5.61 -5.91
N GLY A 382 14.91 -5.37 -5.66
CA GLY A 382 15.79 -4.55 -6.50
C GLY A 382 16.24 -5.23 -7.80
N SER A 383 16.03 -6.53 -7.95
CA SER A 383 16.32 -7.26 -9.20
C SER A 383 15.41 -6.83 -10.37
N LYS A 384 14.37 -6.03 -10.12
CA LYS A 384 13.59 -5.34 -11.17
C LYS A 384 14.33 -4.17 -11.83
N THR A 385 15.40 -3.66 -11.23
CA THR A 385 16.11 -2.47 -11.73
C THR A 385 17.32 -2.79 -12.62
N ILE A 386 17.56 -4.07 -12.91
CA ILE A 386 18.67 -4.51 -13.79
C ILE A 386 18.16 -5.61 -14.72
N ASN A 387 17.43 -5.21 -15.77
CA ASN A 387 17.40 -5.89 -17.07
C ASN A 387 16.95 -4.92 -18.16
#